data_AF-F8GL54-F1
#
_entry.id   AF-F8GL54-F1
#
_cell.length_a   1.000
_cell.length_b   1.000
_cell.length_c   1.000
_cell.angle_alpha   90.00
_cell.angle_beta   90.00
_cell.angle_gamma   90.00
#
_symmetry.space_group_name_H-M   'P 1'
#
loop_
_entity.id
_entity.type
_entity.pdbx_description
1 polymer ?
#
loop_
_entity_poly.entity_id
_entity_poly.type
_entity_poly.pdbx_seq_one_letter_code
_entity_poly.pdbx_strand_id
1 'polypeptide(L)'
;MNDDKTSSDPDDSEILAKFRSLLNKYQNQGKIIASSTSTLTSVPRVPIENTGSNVADKIPVLTEAVVLHPAVIQPQPKRLTPIRQILDAALEDAHIEMDVLNRKVLANALEARLADQIK
;
A
#
# COMPACT_ATOMS: atom_id res chain seq x y z
N MET A 1 -12.41 -44.71 28.36
CA MET A 1 -13.63 -43.89 28.33
C MET A 1 -13.32 -42.70 27.44
N ASN A 2 -14.08 -42.56 26.36
CA ASN A 2 -13.88 -41.61 25.27
C ASN A 2 -14.65 -40.33 25.60
N ASP A 3 -13.99 -39.17 25.58
CA ASP A 3 -14.65 -37.87 25.67
C ASP A 3 -13.95 -36.84 24.76
N ASP A 4 -13.76 -37.18 23.48
CA ASP A 4 -13.53 -36.16 22.43
C ASP A 4 -14.87 -35.50 22.12
N LYS A 5 -15.26 -34.57 23.01
CA LYS A 5 -16.45 -33.74 22.84
C LYS A 5 -16.15 -32.67 21.80
N THR A 6 -16.29 -33.02 20.53
CA THR A 6 -16.36 -32.05 19.43
C THR A 6 -17.70 -31.31 19.50
N SER A 7 -17.87 -30.45 20.50
CA SER A 7 -18.91 -29.43 20.45
C SER A 7 -18.52 -28.46 19.34
N SER A 8 -18.94 -28.74 18.11
CA SER A 8 -18.97 -27.74 17.05
C SER A 8 -19.87 -26.62 17.55
N ASP A 9 -19.25 -25.52 17.96
CA ASP A 9 -19.97 -24.31 18.34
C ASP A 9 -20.81 -23.89 17.13
N PRO A 10 -22.13 -23.67 17.27
CA PRO A 10 -22.96 -23.14 16.18
C PRO A 10 -22.34 -21.88 15.56
N ASP A 11 -21.62 -21.08 16.34
CA ASP A 11 -20.99 -19.85 15.88
C ASP A 11 -19.83 -20.13 14.91
N ASP A 12 -19.07 -21.21 15.10
CA ASP A 12 -17.97 -21.60 14.20
C ASP A 12 -18.49 -21.95 12.79
N SER A 13 -19.66 -22.60 12.72
CA SER A 13 -20.29 -22.95 11.45
C SER A 13 -20.75 -21.71 10.69
N GLU A 14 -21.25 -20.69 11.40
CA GLU A 14 -21.65 -19.42 10.82
C GLU A 14 -20.44 -18.60 10.34
N ILE A 15 -19.36 -18.59 11.11
CA ILE A 15 -18.10 -17.92 10.75
C ILE A 15 -17.53 -18.53 9.47
N LEU A 16 -17.49 -19.85 9.35
CA LEU A 16 -17.01 -20.54 8.15
C LEU A 16 -17.89 -20.25 6.92
N ALA A 17 -19.20 -20.13 7.10
CA ALA A 17 -20.12 -19.77 6.02
C ALA A 17 -19.90 -18.32 5.53
N LYS A 18 -19.71 -17.37 6.44
CA LYS A 18 -19.38 -15.97 6.11
C LYS A 18 -18.03 -15.87 5.40
N PHE A 19 -17.03 -16.60 5.88
CA PHE A 19 -15.69 -16.62 5.27
C PHE A 19 -15.72 -17.15 3.83
N ARG A 20 -16.39 -18.28 3.59
CA ARG A 20 -16.56 -18.85 2.24
C ARG A 20 -17.31 -17.89 1.31
N SER A 21 -18.35 -17.21 1.82
CA SER A 21 -19.09 -16.21 1.05
C SER A 21 -18.21 -15.02 0.66
N LEU A 22 -17.32 -14.58 1.55
CA LEU A 22 -16.37 -13.50 1.29
C LEU A 22 -15.35 -13.91 0.22
N LEU A 23 -14.75 -15.09 0.34
CA LEU A 23 -13.83 -15.61 -0.67
C LEU A 23 -14.48 -15.67 -2.05
N ASN A 24 -15.67 -16.26 -2.16
CA ASN A 24 -16.37 -16.37 -3.44
C ASN A 24 -16.72 -15.00 -4.05
N LYS A 25 -17.11 -14.03 -3.21
CA LYS A 25 -17.41 -12.66 -3.66
C LYS A 25 -16.20 -11.98 -4.30
N TYR A 26 -15.00 -12.19 -3.78
CA TYR A 26 -13.80 -11.49 -4.24
C TYR A 26 -12.90 -12.30 -5.16
N GLN A 27 -13.08 -13.63 -5.26
CA GLN A 27 -12.27 -14.50 -6.11
C GLN A 27 -12.33 -14.13 -7.60
N ASN A 28 -13.44 -13.56 -8.07
CA ASN A 28 -13.62 -13.16 -9.47
C ASN A 28 -13.37 -11.66 -9.73
N GLN A 29 -13.19 -10.84 -8.69
CA GLN A 29 -12.94 -9.40 -8.83
C GLN A 29 -11.50 -9.09 -9.28
N GLY A 30 -10.59 -10.05 -9.19
CA GLY A 30 -9.20 -9.91 -9.67
C GLY A 30 -8.99 -10.12 -11.17
N LYS A 31 -10.01 -10.51 -11.95
CA LYS A 31 -9.86 -10.89 -13.38
C LYS A 31 -10.22 -9.78 -14.39
N ILE A 32 -10.08 -8.50 -14.02
CA ILE A 32 -10.31 -7.36 -14.95
C ILE A 32 -9.06 -6.46 -15.10
N ILE A 33 -7.97 -6.68 -14.36
CA ILE A 33 -6.72 -5.89 -14.48
C ILE A 33 -5.63 -6.71 -15.19
N ALA A 34 -5.94 -7.24 -16.37
CA ALA A 34 -4.94 -7.87 -17.23
C ALA A 34 -5.31 -7.73 -18.72
N SER A 35 -5.76 -6.55 -19.14
CA SER A 35 -5.85 -6.23 -20.57
C SER A 35 -6.01 -4.73 -20.81
N SER A 36 -4.93 -3.99 -20.60
CA SER A 36 -4.75 -2.69 -21.23
C SER A 36 -3.25 -2.38 -21.37
N THR A 37 -2.58 -3.18 -22.21
CA THR A 37 -1.49 -2.66 -23.04
C THR A 37 -2.09 -1.62 -23.97
N SER A 38 -2.23 -0.38 -23.51
CA SER A 38 -2.61 0.75 -24.37
C SER A 38 -1.34 1.52 -24.69
N THR A 39 -0.87 1.28 -25.90
CA THR A 39 0.16 2.01 -26.61
C THR A 39 0.02 3.53 -26.43
N LEU A 40 1.11 4.17 -26.02
CA LEU A 40 1.29 5.62 -26.06
C LEU A 40 1.31 6.06 -27.54
N THR A 41 0.17 6.42 -28.09
CA THR A 41 0.10 7.07 -29.40
C THR A 41 -0.89 8.22 -29.37
N SER A 42 -0.32 9.41 -29.47
CA SER A 42 -0.83 10.61 -30.14
C SER A 42 -2.23 11.11 -29.77
N VAL A 43 -2.24 12.30 -29.17
CA VAL A 43 -3.41 13.18 -29.00
C VAL A 43 -4.00 13.54 -30.37
N PRO A 44 -5.33 13.48 -30.52
CA PRO A 44 -6.00 14.63 -31.14
C PRO A 44 -7.28 15.07 -30.40
N ARG A 45 -7.29 16.36 -30.09
CA ARG A 45 -8.39 17.36 -30.11
C ARG A 45 -9.85 16.84 -30.05
N VAL A 46 -10.54 17.29 -28.99
CA VAL A 46 -12.00 17.22 -28.73
C VAL A 46 -12.83 17.70 -29.94
N PRO A 47 -14.05 17.16 -30.15
CA PRO A 47 -15.24 17.90 -29.71
C PRO A 47 -16.32 17.03 -29.04
N ILE A 48 -17.08 17.69 -28.17
CA ILE A 48 -18.17 17.18 -27.34
C ILE A 48 -19.39 16.88 -28.21
N GLU A 49 -19.95 15.67 -28.11
CA GLU A 49 -21.32 15.38 -28.57
C GLU A 49 -22.04 14.49 -27.54
N ASN A 50 -23.17 15.01 -27.05
CA ASN A 50 -24.08 14.38 -26.11
C ASN A 50 -24.74 13.12 -26.72
N THR A 51 -24.71 11.99 -26.03
CA THR A 51 -25.82 11.02 -26.09
C THR A 51 -26.08 10.43 -24.71
N GLY A 52 -27.31 10.59 -24.25
CA GLY A 52 -27.78 10.10 -22.97
C GLY A 52 -27.78 8.58 -22.93
N SER A 53 -27.04 8.02 -21.98
CA SER A 53 -27.34 6.77 -21.30
C SER A 53 -26.25 6.55 -20.24
N ASN A 54 -26.69 6.27 -19.00
CA ASN A 54 -25.86 5.73 -17.92
C ASN A 54 -24.96 6.70 -17.14
N VAL A 55 -25.58 7.71 -16.51
CA VAL A 55 -24.91 8.69 -15.62
C VAL A 55 -24.84 8.21 -14.16
N ALA A 56 -25.55 7.15 -13.78
CA ALA A 56 -25.64 6.73 -12.37
C ALA A 56 -24.44 5.92 -11.84
N ASP A 57 -23.63 5.31 -12.72
CA ASP A 57 -22.56 4.38 -12.33
C ASP A 57 -21.13 4.90 -12.58
N LYS A 58 -20.98 6.18 -12.95
CA LYS A 58 -19.67 6.78 -13.18
C LYS A 58 -19.28 7.65 -11.99
N ILE A 59 -18.36 7.13 -11.16
CA ILE A 59 -17.66 7.94 -10.16
C ILE A 59 -17.07 9.15 -10.90
N PRO A 60 -17.43 10.40 -10.53
CA PRO A 60 -16.84 11.58 -11.14
C PRO A 60 -15.33 11.58 -10.88
N VAL A 61 -14.54 11.55 -11.95
CA VAL A 61 -13.09 11.63 -11.88
C VAL A 61 -12.72 13.11 -11.81
N LEU A 62 -11.83 13.47 -10.89
CA LEU A 62 -11.27 14.83 -10.84
C LEU A 62 -10.50 15.10 -12.15
N THR A 63 -11.06 15.96 -13.00
CA THR A 63 -10.46 16.35 -14.29
C THR A 63 -9.52 17.56 -14.18
N GLU A 64 -9.51 18.23 -13.04
CA GLU A 64 -8.72 19.44 -12.81
C GLU A 64 -7.39 19.10 -12.15
N ALA A 65 -6.29 19.39 -12.84
CA ALA A 65 -4.96 19.32 -12.27
C ALA A 65 -4.62 20.64 -11.58
N VAL A 66 -4.43 20.62 -10.26
CA VAL A 66 -3.94 21.78 -9.51
C VAL A 66 -2.45 21.95 -9.79
N VAL A 67 -2.10 22.97 -10.58
CA VAL A 67 -0.70 23.36 -10.80
C VAL A 67 -0.23 24.16 -9.59
N LEU A 68 0.48 23.50 -8.68
CA LEU A 68 1.10 24.18 -7.53
C LEU A 68 2.28 25.03 -8.00
N HIS A 69 2.33 26.29 -7.58
CA HIS A 69 3.47 27.15 -7.85
C HIS A 69 4.71 26.58 -7.13
N PRO A 70 5.84 26.35 -7.83
CA PRO A 70 7.05 25.76 -7.25
C PRO A 70 7.62 26.49 -6.02
N ALA A 71 7.23 27.75 -5.79
CA ALA A 71 7.69 28.56 -4.67
C ALA A 71 7.05 28.19 -3.32
N VAL A 72 5.97 27.41 -3.33
CA VAL A 72 5.24 26.99 -2.11
C VAL A 72 5.63 25.58 -1.66
N ILE A 73 6.34 24.83 -2.51
CA ILE A 73 6.81 23.48 -2.18
C ILE A 73 8.13 23.64 -1.43
N GLN A 74 8.06 23.73 -0.10
CA GLN A 74 9.27 23.57 0.71
C GLN A 74 9.92 22.24 0.32
N PRO A 75 11.23 22.21 0.01
CA PRO A 75 11.92 20.96 -0.26
C PRO A 75 11.70 20.04 0.94
N GLN A 76 11.17 18.84 0.68
CA GLN A 76 10.97 17.90 1.77
C GLN A 76 12.31 17.71 2.50
N PRO A 77 12.31 17.82 3.83
CA PRO A 77 13.52 17.55 4.59
C PRO A 77 14.01 16.16 4.22
N LYS A 78 15.33 16.00 4.09
CA LYS A 78 15.93 14.71 3.76
C LYS A 78 15.45 13.70 4.78
N ARG A 79 14.54 12.82 4.35
CA ARG A 79 14.01 11.76 5.21
C ARG A 79 15.16 10.84 5.54
N LEU A 80 15.27 10.48 6.82
CA LEU A 80 16.20 9.44 7.23
C LEU A 80 15.81 8.13 6.53
N THR A 81 16.80 7.30 6.26
CA THR A 81 16.57 5.96 5.72
C THR A 81 15.75 5.12 6.72
N PRO A 82 14.95 4.15 6.27
CA PRO A 82 14.14 3.33 7.17
C PRO A 82 14.97 2.65 8.27
N ILE A 83 16.17 2.16 7.93
CA ILE A 83 17.10 1.54 8.90
C ILE A 83 17.55 2.54 9.95
N ARG A 84 17.84 3.78 9.56
CA ARG A 84 18.20 4.83 10.51
C ARG A 84 17.06 5.16 11.47
N GLN A 85 15.82 5.22 10.96
CA GLN A 85 14.64 5.47 11.80
C GLN A 85 14.40 4.35 12.82
N ILE A 86 14.52 3.09 12.38
CA ILE A 86 14.37 1.92 13.27
C ILE A 86 15.45 1.92 14.35
N LEU A 87 16.70 2.19 13.96
CA LEU A 87 17.81 2.29 14.91
C LEU A 87 17.59 3.42 15.92
N ASP A 88 17.19 4.60 15.45
CA ASP A 88 16.94 5.76 16.32
C ASP A 88 15.81 5.46 17.33
N ALA A 89 14.72 4.83 16.90
CA ALA A 89 13.63 4.42 17.77
C ALA A 89 14.06 3.34 18.77
N ALA A 90 14.81 2.33 18.35
CA ALA A 90 15.27 1.25 19.24
C ALA A 90 16.24 1.75 20.32
N LEU A 91 17.09 2.74 19.99
CA LEU A 91 17.98 3.36 20.97
C LEU A 91 17.22 4.19 22.00
N GLU A 92 16.20 4.92 21.54
CA GLU A 92 15.30 5.67 22.42
C GLU A 92 14.54 4.72 23.35
N ASP A 93 13.92 3.67 22.80
CA ASP A 93 13.18 2.67 23.57
C ASP A 93 14.08 1.97 24.62
N ALA A 94 15.31 1.63 24.24
CA ALA A 94 16.28 1.00 25.12
C ALA A 94 16.97 1.99 26.09
N HIS A 95 16.72 3.29 25.97
CA HIS A 95 17.39 4.35 26.73
C HIS A 95 18.92 4.27 26.61
N ILE A 96 19.42 3.93 25.43
CA ILE A 96 20.84 3.83 25.13
C ILE A 96 21.31 5.11 24.46
N GLU A 97 22.14 5.87 25.18
CA GLU A 97 22.84 6.99 24.59
C GLU A 97 23.95 6.50 23.65
N MET A 98 23.88 6.93 22.39
CA MET A 98 24.94 6.68 21.41
C MET A 98 25.25 7.96 20.62
N ASP A 99 26.54 8.21 20.42
CA ASP A 99 27.02 9.34 19.64
C ASP A 99 26.46 9.36 18.21
N VAL A 100 26.25 10.56 17.67
CA VAL A 100 25.64 10.79 16.36
C VAL A 100 26.45 10.14 15.25
N LEU A 101 27.79 10.18 15.35
CA LEU A 101 28.68 9.59 14.35
C LEU A 101 28.61 8.06 14.40
N ASN A 102 28.69 7.47 15.58
CA ASN A 102 28.56 6.02 15.77
C ASN A 102 27.20 5.50 15.28
N ARG A 103 26.13 6.23 15.59
CA ARG A 103 24.78 5.92 15.12
C ARG A 103 24.70 5.94 13.59
N LYS A 104 25.43 6.85 12.93
CA LYS A 104 25.45 6.98 11.46
C LYS A 104 26.23 5.84 10.83
N VAL A 105 27.40 5.53 11.38
CA VAL A 105 28.21 4.40 10.91
C VAL A 105 27.44 3.09 11.06
N LEU A 106 26.78 2.89 12.20
CA LEU A 106 25.99 1.69 12.45
C LEU A 106 24.81 1.56 11.46
N ALA A 107 24.04 2.62 11.25
CA ALA A 107 22.94 2.61 10.28
C ALA A 107 23.44 2.26 8.86
N ASN A 108 24.55 2.87 8.42
CA ASN A 108 25.14 2.58 7.12
C ASN A 108 25.64 1.13 6.99
N ALA A 109 26.25 0.59 8.04
CA ALA A 109 26.73 -0.79 8.07
C ALA A 109 25.57 -1.80 8.00
N LEU A 110 24.46 -1.51 8.69
CA LEU A 110 23.25 -2.32 8.65
C LEU A 110 22.59 -2.29 7.26
N GLU A 111 22.56 -1.13 6.61
CA GLU A 111 22.06 -0.99 5.24
C GLU A 111 22.89 -1.80 4.24
N ALA A 112 24.22 -1.69 4.30
CA ALA A 112 25.12 -2.44 3.43
C ALA A 112 24.93 -3.96 3.61
N ARG A 113 24.86 -4.41 4.87
CA ARG A 113 24.63 -5.83 5.18
C ARG A 113 23.28 -6.33 4.68
N LEU A 114 22.22 -5.54 4.79
CA LEU A 114 20.90 -5.93 4.30
C LEU A 114 20.89 -6.04 2.77
N ALA A 115 21.57 -5.13 2.08
CA ALA A 115 21.72 -5.17 0.62
C ALA A 115 22.45 -6.44 0.16
N ASP A 116 23.47 -6.88 0.90
CA ASP A 116 24.22 -8.10 0.60
C ASP A 116 23.40 -9.38 0.86
N GLN A 117 22.41 -9.35 1.77
CA GLN A 117 21.57 -10.50 2.10
C GLN A 117 20.40 -10.74 1.14
N ILE A 118 20.08 -9.76 0.28
CA ILE A 118 18.96 -9.84 -0.68
C ILE A 118 19.46 -10.36 -2.06
N LYS A 119 20.77 -10.58 -2.22
CA LYS A 119 21.39 -11.19 -3.41
C LYS A 119 21.42 -12.70 -3.34
#